data_AF-A8WYE5-F1
#
_entry.id   AF-A8WYE5-F1
#
_cell.length_a   1.000
_cell.length_b   1.000
_cell.length_c   1.000
_cell.angle_alpha   90.00
_cell.angle_beta   90.00
_cell.angle_gamma   90.00
#
_symmetry.space_group_name_H-M   'P 1'
#
loop_
_entity.id
_entity.type
_entity.pdbx_description
1 polymer ?
#
loop_
_entity_poly.entity_id
_entity_poly.type
_entity_poly.pdbx_seq_one_letter_code
_entity_poly.pdbx_strand_id
1 'polypeptide(L)'
;MKSWFRRSSISWFPGKTKSWNLTELTDHCNDYYVCMENTKCYKDYVLFETFDRCSHDAFSIGPMSFCNKKLKDFHKNSPGILPSCVVDFLEKAPPKKWTCENTKSLGDCLLPQVQKHCDPGLLPIFNEHQAARQYYLGCDGKLKFKDIENVIANSTTNSTEIEIL
;
A
#
# COMPACT_ATOMS: atom_id res chain seq x y z
N MET A 1 8.99 -6.60 -15.93
CA MET A 1 9.79 -6.30 -14.72
C MET A 1 9.62 -7.44 -13.73
N LYS A 2 10.67 -8.19 -13.42
CA LYS A 2 10.63 -9.24 -12.39
C LYS A 2 10.55 -8.53 -11.04
N SER A 3 9.51 -8.78 -10.24
CA SER A 3 9.34 -8.09 -8.95
C SER A 3 10.56 -8.33 -8.06
N TRP A 4 11.11 -7.25 -7.53
CA TRP A 4 12.23 -7.25 -6.59
C TRP A 4 11.98 -8.16 -5.37
N PHE A 5 10.69 -8.39 -5.06
CA PHE A 5 10.18 -9.22 -3.97
C PHE A 5 10.40 -10.73 -4.10
N ARG A 6 10.80 -11.26 -5.27
CA ARG A 6 11.16 -12.70 -5.37
C ARG A 6 12.38 -13.09 -4.49
N ARG A 7 12.99 -12.14 -3.78
CA ARG A 7 14.11 -12.34 -2.86
C ARG A 7 13.79 -12.05 -1.39
N SER A 8 12.53 -11.77 -1.03
CA SER A 8 12.12 -11.70 0.38
C SER A 8 11.68 -13.09 0.86
N SER A 9 11.95 -13.43 2.12
CA SER A 9 11.53 -14.71 2.72
C SER A 9 10.01 -14.93 2.66
N ILE A 10 9.23 -13.83 2.57
CA ILE A 10 7.76 -13.82 2.49
C ILE A 10 7.24 -14.58 1.27
N SER A 11 7.85 -14.39 0.08
CA SER A 11 7.38 -15.08 -1.13
C SER A 11 7.66 -16.59 -1.10
N TRP A 12 8.70 -17.00 -0.38
CA TRP A 12 9.12 -18.40 -0.27
C TRP A 12 8.39 -19.12 0.87
N PHE A 13 8.05 -18.41 1.94
CA PHE A 13 7.40 -18.96 3.13
C PHE A 13 6.26 -18.07 3.63
N PRO A 14 5.20 -17.84 2.83
CA PRO A 14 4.10 -16.95 3.22
C PRO A 14 3.41 -17.43 4.50
N GLY A 15 3.44 -18.74 4.80
CA GLY A 15 2.86 -19.31 6.02
C GLY A 15 3.43 -18.72 7.32
N LYS A 16 4.70 -18.29 7.31
CA LYS A 16 5.33 -17.64 8.47
C LYS A 16 4.74 -16.27 8.78
N THR A 17 4.18 -15.59 7.76
CA THR A 17 3.62 -14.24 7.91
C THR A 17 2.24 -14.20 8.57
N LYS A 18 1.62 -15.35 8.87
CA LYS A 18 0.30 -15.42 9.52
C LYS A 18 0.30 -14.81 10.91
N SER A 19 1.44 -14.85 11.61
CA SER A 19 1.59 -14.33 12.97
C SER A 19 2.39 -13.03 13.03
N TRP A 20 2.81 -12.50 11.87
CA TRP A 20 3.63 -11.29 11.83
C TRP A 20 2.76 -10.05 12.01
N ASN A 21 3.28 -9.06 12.72
CA ASN A 21 2.70 -7.71 12.72
C ASN A 21 3.15 -6.92 11.48
N LEU A 22 2.60 -5.72 11.26
CA LEU A 22 2.96 -4.92 10.07
C LEU A 22 4.44 -4.54 10.06
N THR A 23 5.03 -4.25 11.22
CA THR A 23 6.45 -3.85 11.33
C THR A 23 7.37 -4.98 10.86
N GLU A 24 7.18 -6.20 11.36
CA GLU A 24 7.92 -7.39 10.93
C GLU A 24 7.74 -7.67 9.44
N LEU A 25 6.53 -7.45 8.93
CA LEU A 25 6.21 -7.65 7.52
C LEU A 25 6.93 -6.64 6.61
N THR A 26 7.10 -5.40 7.07
CA THR A 26 7.69 -4.30 6.29
C THR A 26 9.14 -4.01 6.64
N ASP A 27 9.79 -4.81 7.48
CA ASP A 27 11.17 -4.59 7.92
C ASP A 27 12.14 -4.40 6.74
N HIS A 28 12.10 -5.31 5.78
CA HIS A 28 12.87 -5.22 4.54
C HIS A 28 12.53 -3.97 3.68
N CYS A 29 11.32 -3.42 3.81
CA CYS A 29 10.94 -2.18 3.14
C CYS A 29 11.59 -0.97 3.82
N ASN A 30 11.74 -1.01 5.16
CA ASN A 30 12.44 0.04 5.92
C ASN A 30 13.91 0.10 5.53
N ASP A 31 14.58 -1.05 5.47
CA ASP A 31 15.98 -1.14 5.02
C ASP A 31 16.18 -0.52 3.63
N TYR A 32 15.24 -0.81 2.73
CA TYR A 32 15.29 -0.24 1.39
C TYR A 32 15.02 1.26 1.38
N TYR A 33 14.04 1.75 2.15
CA TYR A 33 13.77 3.18 2.30
C TYR A 33 15.02 3.91 2.80
N VAL A 34 15.65 3.43 3.87
CA VAL A 34 16.87 4.02 4.46
C VAL A 34 18.01 4.03 3.44
N CYS A 35 18.20 2.93 2.70
CA CYS A 35 19.20 2.87 1.63
C CYS A 35 18.96 3.95 0.57
N MET A 36 17.71 4.10 0.10
CA MET A 36 17.34 5.11 -0.89
C MET A 36 17.46 6.54 -0.35
N GLU A 37 17.04 6.79 0.89
CA GLU A 37 17.15 8.08 1.56
C GLU A 37 18.62 8.52 1.74
N ASN A 38 19.52 7.56 2.02
CA ASN A 38 20.95 7.83 2.17
C ASN A 38 21.62 8.26 0.87
N THR A 39 21.05 7.91 -0.30
CA THR A 39 21.59 8.39 -1.59
C THR A 39 21.36 9.89 -1.80
N LYS A 40 20.37 10.49 -1.13
CA LYS A 40 19.91 11.88 -1.37
C LYS A 40 19.52 12.18 -2.82
N CYS A 41 19.31 11.15 -3.65
CA CYS A 41 18.97 11.28 -5.07
C CYS A 41 17.46 11.38 -5.33
N TYR A 42 16.63 11.06 -4.33
CA TYR A 42 15.18 10.94 -4.50
C TYR A 42 14.45 11.98 -3.67
N LYS A 43 13.38 12.52 -4.26
CA LYS A 43 12.45 13.36 -3.54
C LYS A 43 11.68 12.54 -2.51
N ASP A 44 11.29 13.18 -1.42
CA ASP A 44 10.60 12.62 -0.28
C ASP A 44 9.31 11.89 -0.68
N TYR A 45 8.50 12.51 -1.55
CA TYR A 45 7.27 11.86 -2.05
C TYR A 45 7.55 10.58 -2.84
N VAL A 46 8.69 10.49 -3.55
CA VAL A 46 9.09 9.28 -4.29
C VAL A 46 9.49 8.18 -3.31
N LEU A 47 10.20 8.54 -2.24
CA LEU A 47 10.61 7.61 -1.20
C LEU A 47 9.38 7.00 -0.50
N PHE A 48 8.42 7.83 -0.10
CA PHE A 48 7.19 7.38 0.55
C PHE A 48 6.24 6.59 -0.39
N GLU A 49 6.08 7.00 -1.66
CA GLU A 49 5.32 6.21 -2.65
C GLU A 49 5.97 4.83 -2.88
N THR A 50 7.30 4.78 -2.91
CA THR A 50 8.04 3.51 -3.01
C THR A 50 7.83 2.64 -1.78
N PHE A 51 7.78 3.25 -0.59
CA PHE A 51 7.54 2.55 0.67
C PHE A 51 6.10 2.01 0.77
N ASP A 52 5.08 2.79 0.36
CA ASP A 52 3.69 2.30 0.23
C ASP A 52 3.62 1.06 -0.66
N ARG A 53 4.22 1.15 -1.85
CA ARG A 53 4.22 0.03 -2.80
C ARG A 53 4.87 -1.21 -2.21
N CYS A 54 6.00 -1.05 -1.52
CA CYS A 54 6.70 -2.16 -0.89
C CYS A 54 5.87 -2.81 0.21
N SER A 55 5.32 -1.99 1.11
CA SER A 55 4.46 -2.45 2.19
C SER A 55 3.22 -3.17 1.66
N HIS A 56 2.59 -2.61 0.63
CA HIS A 56 1.41 -3.18 0.01
C HIS A 56 1.68 -4.52 -0.68
N ASP A 57 2.81 -4.65 -1.38
CA ASP A 57 3.23 -5.91 -2.00
C ASP A 57 3.50 -6.97 -0.91
N ALA A 58 4.20 -6.62 0.18
CA ALA A 58 4.47 -7.51 1.30
C ALA A 58 3.17 -8.00 1.98
N PHE A 59 2.22 -7.09 2.22
CA PHE A 59 0.89 -7.41 2.75
C PHE A 59 0.09 -8.32 1.83
N SER A 60 0.09 -8.01 0.53
CA SER A 60 -0.65 -8.76 -0.49
C SER A 60 -0.13 -10.19 -0.67
N ILE A 61 1.19 -10.38 -0.65
CA ILE A 61 1.85 -11.69 -0.78
C ILE A 61 1.80 -12.47 0.53
N GLY A 62 1.91 -11.79 1.67
CA GLY A 62 1.90 -12.39 3.00
C GLY A 62 0.47 -12.63 3.51
N PRO A 63 0.04 -11.94 4.58
CA PRO A 63 -1.17 -12.28 5.33
C PRO A 63 -2.47 -12.15 4.48
N MET A 64 -2.55 -11.18 3.57
CA MET A 64 -3.73 -10.99 2.74
C MET A 64 -3.92 -12.11 1.71
N SER A 65 -2.84 -12.79 1.28
CA SER A 65 -2.95 -13.89 0.32
C SER A 65 -3.83 -15.04 0.84
N PHE A 66 -3.79 -15.30 2.14
CA PHE A 66 -4.63 -16.31 2.80
C PHE A 66 -6.10 -15.91 2.83
N CYS A 67 -6.38 -14.64 3.13
CA CYS A 67 -7.73 -14.08 3.09
C CYS A 67 -8.28 -14.11 1.67
N ASN A 68 -7.49 -13.69 0.68
CA ASN A 68 -7.87 -13.74 -0.74
C ASN A 68 -8.22 -15.16 -1.18
N LYS A 69 -7.47 -16.17 -0.72
CA LYS A 69 -7.80 -17.57 -0.99
C LYS A 69 -9.16 -17.95 -0.38
N LYS A 70 -9.39 -17.62 0.90
CA LYS A 70 -10.68 -17.87 1.57
C LYS A 70 -11.85 -17.18 0.86
N LEU A 71 -11.69 -15.92 0.46
CA LEU A 71 -12.71 -15.16 -0.28
C LEU A 71 -12.98 -15.76 -1.66
N LYS A 72 -11.93 -16.20 -2.38
CA LYS A 72 -12.08 -16.91 -3.68
C LYS A 72 -12.81 -18.23 -3.51
N ASP A 73 -12.48 -19.01 -2.49
CA ASP A 73 -13.13 -20.29 -2.21
C ASP A 73 -14.60 -20.07 -1.79
N PHE A 74 -14.88 -19.04 -0.98
CA PHE A 74 -16.24 -18.62 -0.65
C PHE A 74 -17.04 -18.20 -1.89
N HIS A 75 -16.45 -17.39 -2.77
CA HIS A 75 -17.10 -16.95 -4.01
C HIS A 75 -17.47 -18.13 -4.92
N LYS A 76 -16.60 -19.14 -5.03
CA LYS A 76 -16.87 -20.36 -5.81
C LYS A 76 -18.03 -21.17 -5.22
N ASN A 77 -18.12 -21.26 -3.90
CA ASN A 77 -19.15 -22.04 -3.21
C ASN A 77 -20.48 -21.29 -3.08
N SER A 78 -20.45 -19.95 -3.15
CA SER A 78 -21.63 -19.10 -2.96
C SER A 78 -21.56 -17.87 -3.89
N PRO A 79 -21.73 -18.08 -5.20
CA PRO A 79 -21.64 -17.01 -6.19
C PRO A 79 -22.72 -15.94 -5.95
N GLY A 80 -22.36 -14.67 -6.19
CA GLY A 80 -23.28 -13.52 -6.05
C GLY A 80 -23.42 -12.94 -4.64
N ILE A 81 -22.81 -13.54 -3.61
CA ILE A 81 -22.86 -12.98 -2.24
C ILE A 81 -21.80 -11.89 -2.01
N LEU A 82 -20.60 -12.06 -2.56
CA LEU A 82 -19.55 -11.06 -2.41
C LEU A 82 -19.89 -9.78 -3.21
N PRO A 83 -19.65 -8.58 -2.65
CA PRO A 83 -19.80 -7.33 -3.38
C PRO A 83 -18.94 -7.29 -4.65
N SER A 84 -19.42 -6.60 -5.68
CA SER A 84 -18.72 -6.48 -6.97
C SER A 84 -17.30 -5.93 -6.82
N CYS A 85 -17.09 -4.96 -5.92
CA CYS A 85 -15.76 -4.38 -5.66
C CYS A 85 -14.75 -5.42 -5.14
N VAL A 86 -15.21 -6.42 -4.39
CA VAL A 86 -14.36 -7.50 -3.86
C VAL A 86 -14.03 -8.49 -4.97
N VAL A 87 -15.01 -8.85 -5.79
CA VAL A 87 -14.80 -9.73 -6.96
C VAL A 87 -13.82 -9.09 -7.93
N ASP A 88 -14.03 -7.80 -8.24
CA ASP A 88 -13.14 -7.01 -9.09
C ASP A 88 -11.70 -7.01 -8.55
N PHE A 89 -11.51 -6.81 -7.25
CA PHE A 89 -10.20 -6.88 -6.61
C PHE A 89 -9.54 -8.27 -6.74
N LEU A 90 -10.32 -9.34 -6.63
CA LEU A 90 -9.80 -10.71 -6.67
C LEU A 90 -9.42 -11.18 -8.09
N GLU A 91 -10.02 -10.59 -9.11
CA GLU A 91 -9.90 -11.01 -10.52
C GLU A 91 -9.10 -10.05 -11.40
N LYS A 92 -9.18 -8.74 -11.16
CA LYS A 92 -8.52 -7.74 -11.99
C LYS A 92 -7.07 -7.51 -11.56
N ALA A 93 -6.26 -7.07 -12.52
CA ALA A 93 -4.92 -6.58 -12.21
C ALA A 93 -5.00 -5.32 -11.33
N PRO A 94 -4.08 -5.14 -10.38
CA PRO A 94 -4.03 -3.93 -9.56
C PRO A 94 -3.79 -2.69 -10.45
N PRO A 95 -4.22 -1.50 -10.00
CA PRO A 95 -3.99 -0.27 -10.73
C PRO A 95 -2.49 -0.01 -10.89
N LYS A 96 -2.11 0.68 -11.97
CA LYS A 96 -0.70 1.07 -12.20
C LYS A 96 -0.17 2.03 -11.14
N LYS A 97 -1.05 2.84 -10.55
CA LYS A 97 -0.75 3.80 -9.49
C LYS A 97 -1.86 3.79 -8.43
N TRP A 98 -1.45 3.81 -7.18
CA TRP A 98 -2.35 3.96 -6.04
C TRP A 98 -2.53 5.44 -5.71
N THR A 99 -3.77 5.83 -5.43
CA THR A 99 -4.17 7.17 -5.02
C THR A 99 -4.89 7.10 -3.68
N CYS A 100 -5.11 8.24 -3.04
CA CYS A 100 -5.86 8.31 -1.80
C CYS A 100 -7.27 7.71 -1.94
N GLU A 101 -7.96 8.07 -3.02
CA GLU A 101 -9.34 7.68 -3.29
C GLU A 101 -9.44 6.17 -3.54
N ASN A 102 -8.58 5.61 -4.40
CA ASN A 102 -8.66 4.20 -4.74
C ASN A 102 -8.22 3.29 -3.59
N THR A 103 -7.23 3.74 -2.79
CA THR A 103 -6.76 2.99 -1.63
C THR A 103 -7.83 2.96 -0.54
N LYS A 104 -8.46 4.11 -0.26
CA LYS A 104 -9.53 4.20 0.72
C LYS A 104 -10.75 3.39 0.30
N SER A 105 -11.21 3.58 -0.94
CA SER A 105 -12.37 2.86 -1.49
C SER A 105 -12.18 1.35 -1.45
N LEU A 106 -10.99 0.85 -1.81
CA LEU A 106 -10.68 -0.57 -1.73
C LEU A 106 -10.62 -1.06 -0.27
N GLY A 107 -10.01 -0.30 0.64
CA GLY A 107 -9.97 -0.61 2.06
C GLY A 107 -11.37 -0.76 2.66
N ASP A 108 -12.24 0.23 2.41
CA ASP A 108 -13.63 0.26 2.87
C ASP A 108 -14.45 -0.90 2.29
N CYS A 109 -14.23 -1.24 1.02
CA CYS A 109 -14.86 -2.38 0.35
C CYS A 109 -14.47 -3.73 0.98
N LEU A 110 -13.19 -3.92 1.29
CA LEU A 110 -12.67 -5.19 1.78
C LEU A 110 -12.92 -5.39 3.28
N LEU A 111 -12.95 -4.33 4.08
CA LEU A 111 -13.03 -4.39 5.54
C LEU A 111 -14.15 -5.31 6.06
N PRO A 112 -15.43 -5.19 5.61
CA PRO A 112 -16.50 -6.07 6.09
C PRO A 112 -16.26 -7.55 5.75
N GLN A 113 -15.64 -7.83 4.60
CA GLN A 113 -15.36 -9.20 4.17
C GLN A 113 -14.19 -9.80 4.94
N VAL A 114 -13.15 -9.01 5.22
CA VAL A 114 -12.03 -9.42 6.08
C VAL A 114 -12.56 -9.78 7.47
N GLN A 115 -13.39 -8.92 8.05
CA GLN A 115 -13.97 -9.15 9.37
C GLN A 115 -14.84 -10.41 9.44
N LYS A 116 -15.61 -10.70 8.38
CA LYS A 116 -16.59 -11.78 8.36
C LYS A 116 -16.00 -13.14 7.95
N HIS A 117 -15.05 -13.15 7.03
CA HIS A 117 -14.62 -14.38 6.33
C HIS A 117 -13.15 -14.74 6.53
N CYS A 118 -12.31 -13.83 7.01
CA CYS A 118 -10.87 -14.07 7.16
C CYS A 118 -10.49 -14.37 8.63
N ASP A 119 -9.24 -14.77 8.86
CA ASP A 119 -8.79 -15.09 10.22
C ASP A 119 -8.86 -13.85 11.12
N PRO A 120 -9.38 -13.94 12.36
CA PRO A 120 -9.54 -12.79 13.25
C PRO A 120 -8.23 -12.03 13.52
N GLY A 121 -7.10 -12.75 13.54
CA GLY A 121 -5.77 -12.15 13.69
C GLY A 121 -5.34 -11.25 12.51
N LEU A 122 -6.00 -11.36 11.35
CA LEU A 122 -5.74 -10.50 10.19
C LEU A 122 -6.32 -9.10 10.35
N LEU A 123 -7.47 -8.95 11.02
CA LEU A 123 -8.20 -7.69 11.08
C LEU A 123 -7.35 -6.53 11.66
N PRO A 124 -6.60 -6.71 12.75
CA PRO A 124 -5.70 -5.67 13.24
C PRO A 124 -4.64 -5.25 12.20
N ILE A 125 -3.99 -6.23 11.55
CA ILE A 125 -2.95 -6.00 10.55
C ILE A 125 -3.54 -5.30 9.32
N PHE A 126 -4.74 -5.69 8.90
CA PHE A 126 -5.45 -5.06 7.79
C PHE A 126 -5.71 -3.58 8.09
N ASN A 127 -6.23 -3.25 9.27
CA ASN A 127 -6.49 -1.87 9.66
C ASN A 127 -5.20 -1.04 9.75
N GLU A 128 -4.16 -1.60 10.35
CA GLU A 128 -2.85 -0.96 10.44
C GLU A 128 -2.26 -0.70 9.05
N HIS A 129 -2.34 -1.68 8.15
CA HIS A 129 -1.91 -1.54 6.77
C HIS A 129 -2.71 -0.44 6.06
N GLN A 130 -4.05 -0.42 6.14
CA GLN A 130 -4.86 0.64 5.51
C GLN A 130 -4.47 2.04 6.02
N ALA A 131 -4.27 2.19 7.34
CA ALA A 131 -3.83 3.46 7.92
C ALA A 131 -2.43 3.86 7.43
N ALA A 132 -1.49 2.91 7.38
CA ALA A 132 -0.13 3.14 6.88
C ALA A 132 -0.14 3.62 5.42
N ARG A 133 -0.98 3.01 4.57
CA ARG A 133 -1.13 3.45 3.17
C ARG A 133 -1.64 4.89 3.05
N GLN A 134 -2.66 5.26 3.84
CA GLN A 134 -3.16 6.63 3.86
C GLN A 134 -2.09 7.63 4.31
N TYR A 135 -1.23 7.23 5.25
CA TYR A 135 -0.10 8.05 5.70
C TYR A 135 0.98 8.18 4.63
N TYR A 136 1.49 7.08 4.05
CA TYR A 136 2.57 7.12 3.06
C TYR A 136 2.19 7.86 1.78
N LEU A 137 0.92 7.81 1.37
CA LEU A 137 0.42 8.56 0.23
C LEU A 137 0.10 10.03 0.56
N GLY A 138 0.26 10.46 1.81
CA GLY A 138 -0.02 11.84 2.26
C GLY A 138 -1.51 12.19 2.33
N CYS A 139 -2.38 11.18 2.37
CA CYS A 139 -3.83 11.35 2.30
C CYS A 139 -4.45 11.82 3.61
N ASP A 140 -3.82 11.50 4.74
CA ASP A 140 -4.32 11.84 6.08
C ASP A 140 -3.83 13.21 6.59
N GLY A 141 -3.01 13.91 5.78
CA GLY A 141 -2.46 15.22 6.10
C GLY A 141 -1.41 15.25 7.20
N LYS A 142 -1.03 14.10 7.79
CA LYS A 142 0.00 14.04 8.83
C LYS A 142 1.40 14.04 8.25
N LEU A 143 1.57 13.45 7.07
CA LEU A 143 2.81 13.46 6.33
C LEU A 143 2.94 14.74 5.51
N LYS A 144 4.01 15.49 5.75
CA LYS A 144 4.40 16.64 4.94
C LYS A 144 5.67 16.31 4.17
N PHE A 145 5.57 16.29 2.84
CA PHE A 145 6.72 16.02 1.99
C PHE A 145 7.64 17.24 1.95
N LYS A 146 8.89 17.06 2.40
CA LYS A 146 9.88 18.15 2.50
C LYS A 146 10.10 18.87 1.16
N ASP A 147 10.00 18.13 0.05
CA ASP A 147 10.28 18.66 -1.29
C ASP A 147 9.08 19.32 -1.98
N ILE A 148 7.86 19.18 -1.46
CA ILE A 148 6.68 19.89 -1.99
C ILE A 148 6.60 21.31 -1.41
N GLU A 149 6.97 21.49 -0.15
CA GLU A 149 7.01 22.81 0.49
C GLU A 149 8.07 23.72 -0.12
N ASN A 150 9.23 23.18 -0.53
CA ASN A 150 10.30 23.95 -1.17
C ASN A 150 9.92 24.54 -2.54
N VAL A 151 8.98 23.92 -3.27
CA VAL A 151 8.48 24.48 -4.54
C VAL A 151 7.53 25.65 -4.27
N ILE A 152 6.71 25.58 -3.22
CA ILE A 152 5.76 26.64 -2.86
C ILE A 152 6.48 27.84 -2.27
N ALA A 153 7.47 27.62 -1.40
CA ALA A 153 8.28 28.68 -0.79
C ALA A 153 9.18 29.41 -1.82
N ASN A 154 9.70 28.72 -2.83
CA ASN A 154 10.51 29.34 -3.90
C ASN A 154 9.68 29.95 -5.04
N SER A 155 8.40 29.61 -5.16
CA SER A 155 7.49 30.23 -6.15
C SER A 155 6.84 31.51 -5.65
N THR A 156 6.82 31.75 -4.32
CA THR A 156 6.34 33.02 -3.75
C THR A 156 7.41 34.12 -3.74
N THR A 157 8.65 33.84 -4.13
CA THR A 157 9.76 34.81 -4.09
C THR A 157 10.20 35.35 -5.45
N ASN A 158 9.61 34.91 -6.58
CA ASN A 158 9.93 35.43 -7.92
C ASN A 158 8.67 35.65 -8.78
N SER A 159 7.68 36.37 -8.25
CA SER A 159 6.64 36.99 -9.08
C SER A 159 7.13 38.34 -9.61
N THR A 160 8.06 38.31 -10.54
CA THR A 160 8.26 39.39 -11.53
C THR A 160 8.48 38.74 -12.88
N GLU A 161 7.48 38.95 -13.75
CA GLU A 161 7.52 38.95 -15.21
C GLU A 161 8.25 37.80 -15.92
N ILE A 162 7.46 36.95 -16.60
CA ILE A 162 7.86 36.46 -17.92
C ILE A 162 6.65 36.64 -18.85
N GLU A 163 6.77 37.64 -19.73
CA GLU A 163 5.94 37.82 -20.92
C GLU A 163 6.08 36.60 -21.84
N ILE A 164 4.94 36.17 -22.38
CA ILE A 164 4.84 35.14 -23.40
C ILE A 164 5.18 35.77 -24.75
N LEU A 165 6.29 35.36 -25.37
CA LEU A 165 6.52 35.36 -26.82
C LEU A 165 7.27 34.10 -27.24
#